data_AF-A0A9W7GCP3-F1
#
_entry.id   AF-A0A9W7GCP3-F1
#
_cell.length_a   1.000
_cell.length_b   1.000
_cell.length_c   1.000
_cell.angle_alpha   90.00
_cell.angle_beta   90.00
_cell.angle_gamma   90.00
#
_symmetry.space_group_name_H-M   'P 1'
#
loop_
_entity.id
_entity.type
_entity.pdbx_description
1 polymer ?
#
loop_
_entity_poly.entity_id
_entity_poly.type
_entity_poly.pdbx_seq_one_letter_code
_entity_poly.pdbx_strand_id
1 'polypeptide(L)'
;MSRLMYDNVHMLSPSGEFLCTISNKKANWYIKKGLGSWEEMETKEDYKDCKQGEEEFRTIRLNFIPENKKPTSSSSSSSSSSSPSDDLYHKRVKKNECCICSTSHPGFMRHYVVPSSFRSLFPRRFKSHMSHDVVLVCSGCYVDVQKRTGREITKVCKEGEERWKRKVEGEGGKVEGEWMVDRETMEARSKAVAIRKYGGNMPEEVRREHERFVIEYLKSIGRGGGEEDEETKLCDKTLEELGNLGYKTRNPKYKGGAEIIVEEMKTSERKLAEFVKYWRRFFLDVAKPKNLPAGWGVNSKVTLDGIIREDEVVV
;
A
#
# COMPACT_ATOMS: atom_id res chain seq x y z
N MET A 1 15.56 -23.13 14.74
CA MET A 1 14.67 -22.23 15.49
C MET A 1 13.82 -21.44 14.51
N SER A 2 12.50 -21.44 14.65
CA SER A 2 11.62 -20.57 13.88
C SER A 2 11.86 -19.11 14.27
N ARG A 3 12.14 -18.25 13.28
CA ARG A 3 12.33 -16.81 13.50
C ARG A 3 11.04 -16.19 14.08
N LEU A 4 11.14 -15.54 15.24
CA LEU A 4 10.07 -14.77 15.84
C LEU A 4 9.72 -13.55 14.97
N MET A 5 8.45 -13.12 15.01
CA MET A 5 7.97 -11.94 14.29
C MET A 5 7.99 -10.67 15.14
N TYR A 6 7.74 -10.81 16.45
CA TYR A 6 7.97 -9.80 17.48
C TYR A 6 9.17 -10.22 18.32
N ASP A 7 10.24 -9.43 18.27
CA ASP A 7 11.43 -9.64 19.10
C ASP A 7 11.25 -9.09 20.52
N ASN A 8 10.30 -8.15 20.71
CA ASN A 8 9.99 -7.48 21.97
C ASN A 8 11.22 -6.95 22.75
N VAL A 9 12.21 -6.37 22.07
CA VAL A 9 13.36 -5.75 22.74
C VAL A 9 12.89 -4.53 23.53
N HIS A 10 13.21 -4.46 24.81
CA HIS A 10 12.84 -3.36 25.68
C HIS A 10 13.71 -2.13 25.39
N MET A 11 13.08 -0.96 25.29
CA MET A 11 13.78 0.30 25.09
C MET A 11 13.54 1.21 26.30
N LEU A 12 14.62 1.57 26.99
CA LEU A 12 14.61 2.46 28.15
C LEU A 12 15.09 3.86 27.75
N SER A 13 14.61 4.85 28.49
CA SER A 13 15.15 6.22 28.49
C SER A 13 16.51 6.28 29.20
N PRO A 14 17.26 7.40 29.11
CA PRO A 14 18.52 7.55 29.84
C PRO A 14 18.37 7.38 31.36
N SER A 15 17.22 7.76 31.92
CA SER A 15 16.90 7.63 33.35
C SER A 15 16.42 6.23 33.75
N GLY A 16 16.35 5.28 32.82
CA GLY A 16 15.88 3.91 33.07
C GLY A 16 14.37 3.73 32.94
N GLU A 17 13.59 4.79 32.67
CA GLU A 17 12.15 4.65 32.44
C GLU A 17 11.85 3.84 31.17
N PHE A 18 10.96 2.86 31.27
CA PHE A 18 10.55 2.04 30.14
C PHE A 18 9.69 2.81 29.12
N LEU A 19 10.14 2.83 27.86
CA LEU A 19 9.51 3.57 26.78
C LEU A 19 8.55 2.69 25.98
N CYS A 20 9.05 1.63 25.36
CA CYS A 20 8.27 0.70 24.54
C CYS A 20 9.05 -0.57 24.19
N THR A 21 8.37 -1.51 23.54
CA THR A 21 9.00 -2.67 22.88
C THR A 21 9.29 -2.38 21.41
N ILE A 22 10.45 -2.84 20.91
CA ILE A 22 10.90 -2.65 19.53
C ILE A 22 11.42 -3.96 18.92
N SER A 23 11.60 -3.97 17.59
CA SER A 23 12.27 -5.09 16.91
C SER A 23 13.78 -5.05 17.12
N ASN A 24 14.41 -6.23 17.03
CA ASN A 24 15.86 -6.38 17.13
C ASN A 24 16.57 -5.59 16.01
N LYS A 25 15.97 -5.52 14.81
CA LYS A 25 16.48 -4.67 13.71
C LYS A 25 16.53 -3.19 14.11
N LYS A 26 15.49 -2.69 14.79
CA LYS A 26 15.43 -1.29 15.24
C LYS A 26 16.39 -1.05 16.40
N ALA A 27 16.50 -1.99 17.34
CA ALA A 27 17.45 -1.91 18.43
C ALA A 27 18.89 -1.79 17.92
N ASN A 28 19.31 -2.70 17.04
CA ASN A 28 20.62 -2.67 16.39
C ASN A 28 20.89 -1.37 15.63
N TRP A 29 19.87 -0.76 15.04
CA TRP A 29 20.01 0.55 14.39
C TRP A 29 20.42 1.64 15.39
N TYR A 30 19.80 1.70 16.58
CA TYR A 30 20.19 2.66 17.61
C TYR A 30 21.61 2.42 18.10
N ILE A 31 21.97 1.16 18.38
CA ILE A 31 23.31 0.79 18.86
C ILE A 31 24.38 1.17 17.82
N LYS A 32 24.16 0.81 16.54
CA LYS A 32 25.10 1.13 15.45
C LYS A 32 25.26 2.64 15.24
N LYS A 33 24.26 3.43 15.60
CA LYS A 33 24.30 4.89 15.52
C LYS A 33 24.89 5.56 16.77
N GLY A 34 25.31 4.81 17.78
CA GLY A 34 25.81 5.35 19.05
C GLY A 34 24.70 6.03 19.88
N LEU A 35 23.43 5.73 19.59
CA LEU A 35 22.27 6.37 20.22
C LEU A 35 21.77 5.61 21.47
N GLY A 36 22.42 4.50 21.82
CA GLY A 36 22.13 3.72 23.01
C GLY A 36 23.12 2.57 23.20
N SER A 37 23.00 1.87 24.31
CA SER A 37 23.79 0.68 24.67
C SER A 37 22.89 -0.50 25.03
N TRP A 38 23.38 -1.72 24.84
CA TRP A 38 22.74 -2.91 25.41
C TRP A 38 22.89 -2.91 26.93
N GLU A 39 21.88 -3.38 27.63
CA GLU A 39 21.85 -3.47 29.09
C GLU A 39 21.36 -4.85 29.51
N GLU A 40 22.09 -5.49 30.43
CA GLU A 40 21.68 -6.75 31.06
C GLU A 40 20.66 -6.43 32.16
N MET A 41 19.53 -7.14 32.18
CA MET A 41 18.50 -6.93 33.21
C MET A 41 18.78 -7.81 34.44
N GLU A 42 18.75 -7.20 35.62
CA GLU A 42 19.09 -7.89 36.88
C GLU A 42 17.89 -8.62 37.55
N THR A 43 16.62 -8.36 37.22
CA THR A 43 15.50 -8.96 37.96
C THR A 43 14.29 -9.39 37.11
N LYS A 44 13.81 -10.62 37.35
CA LYS A 44 12.68 -11.30 36.69
C LYS A 44 11.29 -10.89 37.24
N GLU A 45 11.20 -9.91 38.13
CA GLU A 45 10.04 -9.75 39.02
C GLU A 45 8.95 -8.81 38.48
N ASP A 46 9.31 -7.81 37.67
CA ASP A 46 8.36 -6.79 37.19
C ASP A 46 7.47 -7.24 36.02
N TYR A 47 7.71 -8.43 35.45
CA TYR A 47 7.01 -8.89 34.23
C TYR A 47 6.48 -10.32 34.37
N LYS A 48 5.67 -10.57 35.40
CA LYS A 48 5.00 -11.88 35.67
C LYS A 48 3.92 -12.30 34.64
N ASP A 49 3.54 -11.43 33.69
CA ASP A 49 2.47 -11.70 32.73
C ASP A 49 2.92 -12.40 31.43
N CYS A 50 4.21 -12.63 31.24
CA CYS A 50 4.73 -13.37 30.07
C CYS A 50 5.05 -14.82 30.45
N LYS A 51 4.01 -15.65 30.62
CA LYS A 51 4.17 -17.12 30.57
C LYS A 51 4.37 -17.58 29.12
N GLN A 52 5.54 -17.31 28.56
CA GLN A 52 6.14 -18.09 27.48
C GLN A 52 7.65 -18.09 27.74
N GLY A 53 8.20 -19.30 27.86
CA GLY A 53 9.38 -19.61 28.66
C GLY A 53 10.64 -18.80 28.34
N GLU A 54 11.44 -18.59 29.38
CA GLU A 54 12.91 -18.42 29.36
C GLU A 54 13.55 -17.59 28.22
N GLU A 55 12.84 -16.62 27.66
CA GLU A 55 13.46 -15.66 26.75
C GLU A 55 14.05 -14.53 27.59
N GLU A 56 15.39 -14.46 27.61
CA GLU A 56 16.13 -13.28 28.06
C GLU A 56 15.59 -12.05 27.36
N PHE A 57 14.81 -11.23 28.08
CA PHE A 57 14.34 -9.95 27.55
C PHE A 57 15.56 -9.06 27.31
N ARG A 58 15.89 -8.87 26.03
CA ARG A 58 16.99 -7.98 25.65
C ARG A 58 16.55 -6.54 25.82
N THR A 59 17.43 -5.73 26.38
CA THR A 59 17.15 -4.33 26.69
C THR A 59 18.20 -3.42 26.08
N ILE A 60 17.75 -2.30 25.52
CA ILE A 60 18.61 -1.18 25.17
C ILE A 60 18.24 0.04 26.00
N ARG A 61 19.24 0.82 26.39
CA ARG A 61 19.07 2.13 27.00
C ARG A 61 19.49 3.20 26.01
N LEU A 62 18.63 4.20 25.79
CA LEU A 62 18.96 5.33 24.95
C LEU A 62 19.89 6.30 25.67
N ASN A 63 20.77 6.96 24.91
CA ASN A 63 21.69 7.99 25.43
C ASN A 63 21.08 9.40 25.37
N PHE A 64 19.84 9.54 24.89
CA PHE A 64 19.15 10.82 24.72
C PHE A 64 17.67 10.72 25.11
N ILE A 65 17.07 11.87 25.45
CA ILE A 65 15.64 11.96 25.76
C ILE A 65 14.87 12.19 24.45
N PRO A 66 13.92 11.30 24.07
CA PRO A 66 13.10 11.49 22.88
C PRO A 66 12.28 12.79 22.94
N GLU A 67 12.05 13.45 21.80
CA GLU A 67 11.35 14.75 21.71
C GLU A 67 9.97 14.73 22.36
N ASN A 68 9.22 13.63 22.21
CA ASN A 68 7.90 13.46 22.82
C ASN A 68 7.92 13.38 24.36
N LYS A 69 9.10 13.39 24.99
CA LYS A 69 9.31 13.34 26.44
C LYS A 69 10.16 14.49 26.98
N LYS A 70 10.55 15.47 26.16
CA LYS A 70 11.25 16.65 26.67
C LYS A 70 10.28 17.44 27.58
N PRO A 71 10.67 17.78 28.83
CA PRO A 71 9.87 18.67 29.66
C PRO A 71 9.84 20.03 28.96
N THR A 72 8.66 20.45 28.49
CA THR A 72 8.47 21.81 28.01
C THR A 72 8.62 22.76 29.19
N SER A 73 9.51 23.74 29.09
CA SER A 73 9.83 24.75 30.12
C SER A 73 8.72 25.77 30.38
N SER A 74 7.47 25.39 30.17
CA SER A 74 6.27 26.17 30.45
C SER A 74 5.34 25.26 31.24
N SER A 75 5.11 25.61 32.51
CA SER A 75 4.26 24.93 33.49
C SER A 75 2.77 24.95 33.14
N SER A 76 2.44 24.79 31.86
CA SER A 76 1.12 24.46 31.38
C SER A 76 1.05 22.95 31.35
N SER A 77 0.18 22.38 32.18
CA SER A 77 -0.20 20.97 32.21
C SER A 77 -0.85 20.54 30.90
N SER A 78 -0.10 20.55 29.80
CA SER A 78 -0.47 19.92 28.54
C SER A 78 -0.03 18.48 28.64
N SER A 79 -0.81 17.69 29.36
CA SER A 79 -0.79 16.24 29.32
C SER A 79 -0.55 15.83 27.86
N SER A 80 0.56 15.13 27.60
CA SER A 80 0.73 14.43 26.34
C SER A 80 -0.57 13.69 26.08
N SER A 81 -1.27 14.04 25.00
CA SER A 81 -2.58 13.51 24.63
C SER A 81 -2.49 12.05 24.17
N SER A 82 -1.62 11.23 24.78
CA SER A 82 -1.64 9.78 24.60
C SER A 82 -2.86 9.24 25.37
N SER A 83 -3.84 8.75 24.62
CA SER A 83 -4.89 7.94 25.20
C SER A 83 -4.23 6.77 25.94
N PRO A 84 -4.71 6.39 27.15
CA PRO A 84 -4.13 5.28 27.92
C PRO A 84 -3.96 3.98 27.13
N SER A 85 -4.82 3.76 26.11
CA SER A 85 -4.74 2.62 25.20
C SER A 85 -3.49 2.59 24.32
N ASP A 86 -3.02 3.74 23.83
CA ASP A 86 -1.89 3.79 22.90
C ASP A 86 -0.57 3.60 23.65
N ASP A 87 -0.48 4.15 24.86
CA ASP A 87 0.64 3.90 25.76
C ASP A 87 0.72 2.41 26.13
N LEU A 88 -0.42 1.77 26.39
CA LEU A 88 -0.50 0.32 26.61
C LEU A 88 -0.01 -0.47 25.38
N TYR A 89 -0.39 -0.07 24.17
CA TYR A 89 -0.01 -0.79 22.94
C TYR A 89 1.51 -0.82 22.71
N HIS A 90 2.19 0.29 22.96
CA HIS A 90 3.64 0.35 22.76
C HIS A 90 4.43 -0.26 23.93
N LYS A 91 3.89 -0.21 25.14
CA LYS A 91 4.56 -0.70 26.35
C LYS A 91 4.36 -2.20 26.58
N ARG A 92 3.29 -2.83 26.10
CA ARG A 92 3.11 -4.27 26.29
C ARG A 92 3.89 -5.12 25.28
N VAL A 93 4.40 -6.24 25.79
CA VAL A 93 4.96 -7.35 25.00
C VAL A 93 3.87 -7.91 24.08
N LYS A 94 4.22 -8.14 22.81
CA LYS A 94 3.32 -8.70 21.81
C LYS A 94 3.64 -10.17 21.61
N LYS A 95 2.62 -11.02 21.72
CA LYS A 95 2.76 -12.47 21.58
C LYS A 95 2.95 -12.86 20.12
N ASN A 96 3.81 -13.84 19.87
CA ASN A 96 4.04 -14.43 18.54
C ASN A 96 2.98 -15.51 18.27
N GLU A 97 1.74 -15.08 18.09
CA GLU A 97 0.59 -15.96 17.81
C GLU A 97 -0.35 -15.33 16.79
N CYS A 98 -1.21 -16.16 16.19
CA CYS A 98 -2.26 -15.68 15.30
C CYS A 98 -3.33 -14.91 16.08
N CYS A 99 -3.55 -13.64 15.76
CA CYS A 99 -4.56 -12.84 16.45
C CYS A 99 -6.00 -13.30 16.19
N ILE A 100 -6.23 -14.11 15.14
CA ILE A 100 -7.54 -14.60 14.75
C ILE A 100 -7.91 -15.89 15.49
N CYS A 101 -7.07 -16.92 15.39
CA CYS A 101 -7.36 -18.24 15.96
C CYS A 101 -6.58 -18.59 17.24
N SER A 102 -5.67 -17.72 17.69
CA SER A 102 -4.77 -17.91 18.84
C SER A 102 -3.77 -19.06 18.71
N THR A 103 -3.58 -19.60 17.51
CA THR A 103 -2.56 -20.63 17.25
C THR A 103 -1.16 -20.05 17.41
N SER A 104 -0.31 -20.73 18.17
CA SER A 104 1.10 -20.38 18.40
C SER A 104 2.09 -21.16 17.52
N HIS A 105 1.61 -21.93 16.53
CA HIS A 105 2.48 -22.64 15.60
C HIS A 105 3.19 -21.69 14.62
N PRO A 106 4.50 -21.91 14.35
CA PRO A 106 5.28 -21.08 13.43
C PRO A 106 4.66 -20.96 12.02
N GLY A 107 5.09 -19.93 11.27
CA GLY A 107 4.56 -19.64 9.93
C GLY A 107 3.57 -18.47 9.89
N PHE A 108 3.74 -17.49 10.79
CA PHE A 108 2.91 -16.29 10.80
C PHE A 108 3.20 -15.36 9.62
N MET A 109 2.19 -14.61 9.22
CA MET A 109 2.27 -13.53 8.25
C MET A 109 1.81 -12.22 8.88
N ARG A 110 2.37 -11.11 8.40
CA ARG A 110 1.91 -9.76 8.75
C ARG A 110 0.73 -9.43 7.86
N HIS A 111 -0.45 -9.26 8.45
CA HIS A 111 -1.62 -8.74 7.77
C HIS A 111 -1.73 -7.23 8.03
N TYR A 112 -1.92 -6.47 6.96
CA TYR A 112 -2.13 -5.02 7.01
C TYR A 112 -3.63 -4.76 7.06
N VAL A 113 -4.13 -4.35 8.23
CA VAL A 113 -5.56 -4.08 8.48
C VAL A 113 -6.09 -3.01 7.53
N VAL A 114 -5.29 -1.95 7.30
CA VAL A 114 -5.55 -0.96 6.25
C VAL A 114 -4.80 -1.41 4.98
N PRO A 115 -5.48 -1.69 3.86
CA PRO A 115 -4.84 -2.22 2.67
C PRO A 115 -3.74 -1.32 2.11
N SER A 116 -2.63 -1.95 1.68
CA SER A 116 -1.47 -1.25 1.14
C SER A 116 -1.77 -0.45 -0.14
N SER A 117 -2.77 -0.86 -0.93
CA SER A 117 -3.25 -0.13 -2.11
C SER A 117 -3.73 1.28 -1.78
N PHE A 118 -4.34 1.48 -0.61
CA PHE A 118 -4.73 2.81 -0.14
C PHE A 118 -3.61 3.46 0.69
N ARG A 119 -3.00 2.71 1.62
CA ARG A 119 -2.01 3.24 2.57
C ARG A 119 -0.80 3.88 1.86
N SER A 120 -0.37 3.29 0.74
CA SER A 120 0.74 3.80 -0.07
C SER A 120 0.47 5.19 -0.67
N LEU A 121 -0.81 5.55 -0.84
CA LEU A 121 -1.25 6.82 -1.40
C LEU A 121 -1.49 7.91 -0.34
N PHE A 122 -1.53 7.55 0.95
CA PHE A 122 -1.80 8.50 2.03
C PHE A 122 -0.70 9.57 2.18
N PRO A 123 -1.03 10.75 2.73
CA PRO A 123 -0.04 11.75 3.14
C PRO A 123 0.97 11.19 4.15
N ARG A 124 2.17 11.78 4.21
CA ARG A 124 3.27 11.31 5.08
C ARG A 124 2.86 11.22 6.55
N ARG A 125 2.06 12.17 7.07
CA ARG A 125 1.56 12.21 8.46
C ARG A 125 0.83 10.93 8.86
N PHE A 126 0.08 10.34 7.92
CA PHE A 126 -0.67 9.11 8.18
C PHE A 126 0.19 7.85 8.02
N LYS A 127 1.33 7.90 7.32
CA LYS A 127 2.20 6.72 7.05
C LYS A 127 3.11 6.34 8.23
N SER A 128 3.28 7.19 9.23
CA SER A 128 4.26 6.94 10.31
C SER A 128 3.73 6.09 11.47
N HIS A 129 2.41 6.02 11.68
CA HIS A 129 1.78 5.22 12.75
C HIS A 129 1.25 3.87 12.24
N MET A 130 2.04 3.18 11.41
CA MET A 130 1.60 1.95 10.73
C MET A 130 1.61 0.70 11.60
N SER A 131 2.39 0.65 12.69
CA SER A 131 2.53 -0.56 13.50
C SER A 131 1.20 -1.03 14.08
N HIS A 132 0.32 -0.09 14.44
CA HIS A 132 -1.00 -0.39 15.00
C HIS A 132 -1.90 -1.12 14.00
N ASP A 133 -1.74 -0.86 12.71
CA ASP A 133 -2.56 -1.46 11.64
C ASP A 133 -1.89 -2.73 11.06
N VAL A 134 -0.91 -3.30 11.75
CA VAL A 134 -0.22 -4.53 11.35
C VAL A 134 -0.38 -5.59 12.44
N VAL A 135 -0.98 -6.71 12.09
CA VAL A 135 -1.25 -7.82 13.02
C VAL A 135 -0.64 -9.13 12.50
N LEU A 136 -0.40 -10.08 13.41
CA LEU A 136 0.11 -11.41 13.06
C LEU A 136 -1.04 -12.39 12.89
N VAL A 137 -1.02 -13.14 11.81
CA VAL A 137 -2.00 -14.19 11.50
C VAL A 137 -1.29 -15.44 11.00
N CYS A 138 -1.85 -16.63 11.24
CA CYS A 138 -1.35 -17.86 10.63
C CYS A 138 -1.71 -17.93 9.13
N SER A 139 -1.11 -18.86 8.40
CA SER A 139 -1.36 -19.03 6.96
C SER A 139 -2.83 -19.24 6.61
N GLY A 140 -3.55 -20.10 7.34
CA GLY A 140 -4.96 -20.36 7.10
C GLY A 140 -5.83 -19.11 7.28
N CYS A 141 -5.66 -18.40 8.39
CA CYS A 141 -6.41 -17.16 8.65
C CYS A 141 -6.01 -16.04 7.68
N TYR A 142 -4.75 -15.98 7.25
CA TYR A 142 -4.29 -15.00 6.28
C TYR A 142 -5.01 -15.13 4.94
N VAL A 143 -5.13 -16.34 4.40
CA VAL A 143 -5.82 -16.56 3.11
C VAL A 143 -7.29 -16.13 3.18
N ASP A 144 -7.98 -16.50 4.27
CA ASP A 144 -9.40 -16.12 4.47
C ASP A 144 -9.57 -14.60 4.61
N VAL A 145 -8.82 -13.96 5.51
CA VAL A 145 -8.95 -12.51 5.72
C VAL A 145 -8.51 -11.71 4.49
N GLN A 146 -7.50 -12.18 3.76
CA GLN A 146 -7.04 -11.52 2.53
C GLN A 146 -8.10 -11.60 1.43
N LYS A 147 -8.79 -12.75 1.29
CA LYS A 147 -9.90 -12.90 0.34
C LYS A 147 -11.06 -11.95 0.67
N ARG A 148 -11.43 -11.83 1.95
CA ARG A 148 -12.49 -10.90 2.40
C ARG A 148 -12.09 -9.44 2.18
N THR A 149 -10.85 -9.10 2.56
CA THR A 149 -10.27 -7.77 2.34
C THR A 149 -10.25 -7.41 0.86
N GLY A 150 -9.82 -8.33 -0.02
CA GLY A 150 -9.82 -8.13 -1.46
C GLY A 150 -11.20 -7.82 -2.03
N ARG A 151 -12.24 -8.51 -1.57
CA ARG A 151 -13.63 -8.23 -1.96
C ARG A 151 -14.09 -6.84 -1.53
N GLU A 152 -13.76 -6.43 -0.31
CA GLU A 152 -14.12 -5.10 0.17
C GLU A 152 -13.34 -3.99 -0.56
N ILE A 153 -12.07 -4.22 -0.91
CA ILE A 153 -11.30 -3.28 -1.75
C ILE A 153 -12.01 -3.09 -3.09
N THR A 154 -12.38 -4.17 -3.78
CA THR A 154 -13.10 -4.10 -5.06
C THR A 154 -14.41 -3.33 -4.92
N LYS A 155 -15.20 -3.60 -3.86
CA LYS A 155 -16.45 -2.91 -3.60
C LYS A 155 -16.24 -1.41 -3.35
N VAL A 156 -15.35 -1.04 -2.42
CA VAL A 156 -15.05 0.36 -2.09
C VAL A 156 -14.52 1.12 -3.30
N CYS A 157 -13.61 0.52 -4.08
CA CYS A 157 -13.10 1.13 -5.30
C CYS A 157 -14.20 1.34 -6.34
N LYS A 158 -15.05 0.34 -6.59
CA LYS A 158 -16.16 0.44 -7.55
C LYS A 158 -17.15 1.53 -7.15
N GLU A 159 -17.54 1.59 -5.89
CA GLU A 159 -18.43 2.65 -5.38
C GLU A 159 -17.80 4.04 -5.53
N GLY A 160 -16.48 4.16 -5.29
CA GLY A 160 -15.72 5.40 -5.52
C GLY A 160 -15.67 5.80 -6.99
N GLU A 161 -15.37 4.86 -7.88
CA GLU A 161 -15.34 5.06 -9.33
C GLU A 161 -16.71 5.49 -9.88
N GLU A 162 -17.80 4.89 -9.39
CA GLU A 162 -19.17 5.29 -9.76
C GLU A 162 -19.52 6.70 -9.28
N ARG A 163 -19.12 7.08 -8.05
CA ARG A 163 -19.28 8.46 -7.56
C ARG A 163 -18.48 9.45 -8.40
N TRP A 164 -17.23 9.12 -8.70
CA TRP A 164 -16.34 9.94 -9.52
C TRP A 164 -16.89 10.12 -10.93
N LYS A 165 -17.36 9.04 -11.55
CA LYS A 165 -17.98 9.08 -12.88
C LYS A 165 -19.17 10.02 -12.92
N ARG A 166 -20.10 9.91 -11.96
CA ARG A 166 -21.25 10.83 -11.86
C ARG A 166 -20.83 12.29 -11.69
N LYS A 167 -19.77 12.55 -10.93
CA LYS A 167 -19.23 13.91 -10.77
C LYS A 167 -18.71 14.46 -12.09
N VAL A 168 -17.85 13.70 -12.77
CA VAL A 168 -17.25 14.10 -14.06
C VAL A 168 -18.32 14.31 -15.13
N GLU A 169 -19.30 13.41 -15.23
CA GLU A 169 -20.42 13.54 -16.18
C GLU A 169 -21.30 14.76 -15.86
N GLY A 170 -21.55 15.05 -14.58
CA GLY A 170 -22.28 16.24 -14.14
C GLY A 170 -21.57 17.56 -14.46
N GLU A 171 -20.24 17.54 -14.58
CA GLU A 171 -19.41 18.68 -15.00
C GLU A 171 -19.21 18.73 -16.53
N GLY A 172 -19.90 17.86 -17.29
CA GLY A 172 -19.81 17.77 -18.76
C GLY A 172 -18.54 17.08 -19.27
N GLY A 173 -17.75 16.46 -18.38
CA GLY A 173 -16.54 15.72 -18.72
C GLY A 173 -16.79 14.25 -19.04
N LYS A 174 -15.71 13.53 -19.38
CA LYS A 174 -15.71 12.08 -19.61
C LYS A 174 -14.61 11.42 -18.79
N VAL A 175 -14.93 10.28 -18.16
CA VAL A 175 -13.92 9.49 -17.45
C VAL A 175 -12.98 8.82 -18.46
N GLU A 176 -11.70 9.05 -18.26
CA GLU A 176 -10.61 8.49 -19.04
C GLU A 176 -10.44 6.99 -18.75
N GLY A 177 -10.36 6.17 -19.80
CA GLY A 177 -10.09 4.73 -19.66
C GLY A 177 -8.62 4.45 -19.37
N GLU A 178 -8.32 3.27 -18.79
CA GLU A 178 -6.94 2.87 -18.41
C GLU A 178 -5.96 2.85 -19.59
N TRP A 179 -6.46 2.54 -20.78
CA TRP A 179 -5.66 2.39 -21.98
C TRP A 179 -6.06 3.42 -23.02
N MET A 180 -5.08 4.15 -23.54
CA MET A 180 -5.21 4.88 -24.78
C MET A 180 -4.97 3.91 -25.93
N VAL A 181 -5.85 3.97 -26.92
CA VAL A 181 -5.76 3.16 -28.13
C VAL A 181 -5.33 4.10 -29.25
N ASP A 182 -4.13 3.86 -29.78
CA ASP A 182 -3.74 4.43 -31.05
C ASP A 182 -4.54 3.71 -32.15
N ARG A 183 -5.56 4.40 -32.66
CA ARG A 183 -6.49 3.85 -33.64
C ARG A 183 -5.81 3.57 -34.97
N GLU A 184 -4.85 4.41 -35.35
CA GLU A 184 -4.14 4.29 -36.62
C GLU A 184 -3.22 3.07 -36.59
N THR A 185 -2.45 2.92 -35.50
CA THR A 185 -1.64 1.72 -35.25
C THR A 185 -2.50 0.45 -35.19
N MET A 186 -3.66 0.51 -34.52
CA MET A 186 -4.57 -0.64 -34.40
C MET A 186 -5.13 -1.06 -35.76
N GLU A 187 -5.53 -0.10 -36.60
CA GLU A 187 -6.06 -0.35 -37.93
C GLU A 187 -4.97 -0.87 -38.88
N ALA A 188 -3.78 -0.27 -38.87
CA ALA A 188 -2.63 -0.71 -39.65
C ALA A 188 -2.26 -2.15 -39.30
N ARG A 189 -2.21 -2.48 -38.01
CA ARG A 189 -2.00 -3.84 -37.52
C ARG A 189 -3.07 -4.81 -38.04
N SER A 190 -4.35 -4.44 -37.91
CA SER A 190 -5.47 -5.27 -38.34
C SER A 190 -5.38 -5.58 -39.84
N LYS A 191 -5.15 -4.55 -40.66
CA LYS A 191 -4.99 -4.66 -42.12
C LYS A 191 -3.75 -5.47 -42.50
N ALA A 192 -2.61 -5.27 -41.84
CA ALA A 192 -1.40 -6.04 -42.09
C ALA A 192 -1.59 -7.54 -41.81
N VAL A 193 -2.27 -7.89 -40.70
CA VAL A 193 -2.63 -9.28 -40.39
C VAL A 193 -3.59 -9.86 -41.43
N ALA A 194 -4.55 -9.07 -41.90
CA ALA A 194 -5.51 -9.50 -42.92
C ALA A 194 -4.84 -9.79 -44.27
N ILE A 195 -3.95 -8.90 -44.75
CA ILE A 195 -3.15 -9.11 -45.96
C ILE A 195 -2.30 -10.38 -45.82
N ARG A 196 -1.59 -10.53 -44.70
CA ARG A 196 -0.68 -11.66 -44.46
C ARG A 196 -1.40 -13.01 -44.44
N LYS A 197 -2.56 -13.10 -43.77
CA LYS A 197 -3.29 -14.36 -43.60
C LYS A 197 -4.23 -14.70 -44.74
N TYR A 198 -4.86 -13.69 -45.35
CA TYR A 198 -5.97 -13.88 -46.27
C TYR A 198 -5.76 -13.21 -47.63
N GLY A 199 -4.61 -12.58 -47.88
CA GLY A 199 -4.36 -11.79 -49.09
C GLY A 199 -4.54 -12.56 -50.40
N GLY A 200 -4.29 -13.88 -50.41
CA GLY A 200 -4.52 -14.72 -51.59
C GLY A 200 -5.99 -14.97 -51.94
N ASN A 201 -6.90 -14.85 -50.96
CA ASN A 201 -8.34 -15.07 -51.13
C ASN A 201 -9.15 -13.76 -51.01
N MET A 202 -8.48 -12.62 -50.87
CA MET A 202 -9.09 -11.31 -50.67
C MET A 202 -9.46 -10.69 -52.02
N PRO A 203 -10.65 -10.06 -52.16
CA PRO A 203 -10.96 -9.27 -53.35
C PRO A 203 -9.88 -8.24 -53.63
N GLU A 204 -9.47 -8.13 -54.90
CA GLU A 204 -8.29 -7.34 -55.29
C GLU A 204 -8.40 -5.86 -54.86
N GLU A 205 -9.59 -5.29 -54.95
CA GLU A 205 -9.87 -3.91 -54.53
C GLU A 205 -9.63 -3.70 -53.03
N VAL A 206 -10.12 -4.62 -52.19
CA VAL A 206 -9.97 -4.59 -50.73
C VAL A 206 -8.51 -4.79 -50.32
N ARG A 207 -7.81 -5.74 -50.97
CA ARG A 207 -6.39 -5.98 -50.75
C ARG A 207 -5.58 -4.70 -51.01
N ARG A 208 -5.81 -4.06 -52.15
CA ARG A 208 -5.09 -2.85 -52.55
C ARG A 208 -5.37 -1.66 -51.61
N GLU A 209 -6.60 -1.56 -51.09
CA GLU A 209 -6.94 -0.55 -50.08
C GLU A 209 -6.17 -0.78 -48.78
N HIS A 210 -6.12 -2.03 -48.30
CA HIS A 210 -5.37 -2.39 -47.10
C HIS A 210 -3.88 -2.16 -47.27
N GLU A 211 -3.30 -2.56 -48.41
CA GLU A 211 -1.89 -2.34 -48.74
C GLU A 211 -1.55 -0.84 -48.74
N ARG A 212 -2.38 -0.02 -49.39
CA ARG A 212 -2.22 1.44 -49.41
C ARG A 212 -2.18 2.03 -48.01
N PHE A 213 -3.15 1.68 -47.16
CA PHE A 213 -3.21 2.16 -45.78
C PHE A 213 -1.96 1.78 -44.99
N VAL A 214 -1.52 0.52 -45.12
CA VAL A 214 -0.34 0.02 -44.40
C VAL A 214 0.94 0.73 -44.87
N ILE A 215 1.09 0.98 -46.17
CA ILE A 215 2.24 1.72 -46.74
C ILE A 215 2.25 3.16 -46.22
N GLU A 216 1.10 3.84 -46.24
CA GLU A 216 0.98 5.22 -45.75
C GLU A 216 1.30 5.31 -44.25
N TYR A 217 0.78 4.38 -43.46
CA TYR A 217 1.10 4.29 -42.03
C TYR A 217 2.60 4.01 -41.78
N LEU A 218 3.23 3.12 -42.55
CA LEU A 218 4.68 2.87 -42.41
C LEU A 218 5.51 4.12 -42.69
N LYS A 219 5.09 4.93 -43.68
CA LYS A 219 5.71 6.23 -43.97
C LYS A 219 5.51 7.20 -42.80
N SER A 220 4.31 7.28 -42.23
CA SER A 220 4.01 8.21 -41.13
C SER A 220 4.84 7.94 -39.86
N ILE A 221 5.21 6.68 -39.60
CA ILE A 221 6.06 6.30 -38.46
C ILE A 221 7.56 6.21 -38.80
N GLY A 222 7.99 6.68 -39.98
CA GLY A 222 9.39 6.69 -40.40
C GLY A 222 9.99 5.29 -40.61
N ARG A 223 9.15 4.29 -40.88
CA ARG A 223 9.56 2.89 -41.20
C ARG A 223 9.41 2.54 -42.68
N GLY A 224 8.93 3.48 -43.51
CA GLY A 224 9.05 3.42 -44.95
C GLY A 224 10.47 3.79 -45.36
N GLY A 225 11.05 3.06 -46.32
CA GLY A 225 12.35 3.39 -46.92
C GLY A 225 12.47 4.88 -47.24
N GLY A 226 13.70 5.40 -47.17
CA GLY A 226 14.00 6.83 -47.31
C GLY A 226 13.43 7.44 -48.59
N GLU A 227 13.49 8.77 -48.69
CA GLU A 227 12.86 9.64 -49.70
C GLU A 227 13.13 9.29 -51.18
N GLU A 228 13.88 8.22 -51.49
CA GLU A 228 14.26 7.78 -52.84
C GLU A 228 13.82 6.35 -53.23
N ASP A 229 13.14 5.57 -52.38
CA ASP A 229 12.66 4.23 -52.75
C ASP A 229 11.20 4.25 -53.28
N GLU A 230 11.04 4.24 -54.61
CA GLU A 230 9.75 4.34 -55.32
C GLU A 230 8.77 3.18 -55.09
N GLU A 231 9.13 2.13 -54.34
CA GLU A 231 8.19 1.04 -54.04
C GLU A 231 8.46 0.46 -52.64
N THR A 232 7.75 0.95 -51.62
CA THR A 232 7.73 0.32 -50.29
C THR A 232 7.05 -1.05 -50.39
N LYS A 233 7.79 -2.07 -50.84
CA LYS A 233 7.25 -3.40 -51.08
C LYS A 233 6.89 -4.05 -49.75
N LEU A 234 5.61 -4.30 -49.53
CA LEU A 234 5.12 -5.05 -48.38
C LEU A 234 5.59 -6.50 -48.47
N CYS A 235 6.61 -6.86 -47.71
CA CYS A 235 7.06 -8.25 -47.57
C CYS A 235 6.46 -8.88 -46.31
N ASP A 236 6.46 -10.21 -46.24
CA ASP A 236 5.90 -10.96 -45.11
C ASP A 236 6.48 -10.50 -43.76
N LYS A 237 7.77 -10.17 -43.75
CA LYS A 237 8.48 -9.66 -42.57
C LYS A 237 7.90 -8.32 -42.07
N THR A 238 7.66 -7.36 -42.97
CA THR A 238 7.09 -6.05 -42.60
C THR A 238 5.66 -6.21 -42.06
N LEU A 239 4.86 -7.08 -42.68
CA LEU A 239 3.50 -7.38 -42.24
C LEU A 239 3.48 -8.08 -40.87
N GLU A 240 4.44 -8.97 -40.62
CA GLU A 240 4.63 -9.62 -39.32
C GLU A 240 5.02 -8.64 -38.23
N GLU A 241 6.00 -7.78 -38.49
CA GLU A 241 6.46 -6.75 -37.54
C GLU A 241 5.33 -5.79 -37.17
N LEU A 242 4.55 -5.33 -38.15
CA LEU A 242 3.34 -4.53 -37.92
C LEU A 242 2.26 -5.29 -37.16
N GLY A 243 2.06 -6.57 -37.49
CA GLY A 243 1.14 -7.48 -36.80
C GLY A 243 1.42 -7.61 -35.30
N ASN A 244 2.66 -7.38 -34.89
CA ASN A 244 3.15 -7.45 -33.52
C ASN A 244 3.28 -6.08 -32.82
N LEU A 245 2.96 -4.99 -33.52
CA LEU A 245 3.07 -3.64 -32.96
C LEU A 245 2.03 -3.41 -31.85
N GLY A 246 2.48 -2.83 -30.73
CA GLY A 246 1.61 -2.45 -29.62
C GLY A 246 0.86 -1.16 -29.93
N TYR A 247 -0.47 -1.20 -29.91
CA TYR A 247 -1.33 -0.03 -30.16
C TYR A 247 -1.99 0.52 -28.87
N LYS A 248 -1.71 -0.10 -27.72
CA LYS A 248 -2.25 0.32 -26.43
C LYS A 248 -1.14 0.88 -25.56
N THR A 249 -1.33 2.10 -25.08
CA THR A 249 -0.46 2.73 -24.08
C THR A 249 -1.27 3.06 -22.84
N ARG A 250 -0.62 3.03 -21.67
CA ARG A 250 -1.31 3.37 -20.42
C ARG A 250 -1.69 4.85 -20.45
N ASN A 251 -2.93 5.16 -20.14
CA ASN A 251 -3.43 6.52 -20.09
C ASN A 251 -2.90 7.22 -18.82
N PRO A 252 -2.07 8.29 -18.94
CA PRO A 252 -1.57 9.01 -17.77
C PRO A 252 -2.66 9.73 -16.99
N LYS A 253 -3.82 9.97 -17.62
CA LYS A 253 -4.98 10.61 -16.98
C LYS A 253 -5.92 9.60 -16.30
N TYR A 254 -5.69 8.30 -16.48
CA TYR A 254 -6.46 7.28 -15.80
C TYR A 254 -6.19 7.34 -14.30
N LYS A 255 -7.26 7.34 -13.50
CA LYS A 255 -7.20 7.24 -12.06
C LYS A 255 -7.78 5.90 -11.62
N GLY A 256 -7.00 5.12 -10.89
CA GLY A 256 -7.50 3.88 -10.32
C GLY A 256 -8.46 4.14 -9.16
N GLY A 257 -9.38 3.23 -8.85
CA GLY A 257 -10.32 3.40 -7.75
C GLY A 257 -9.68 3.73 -6.40
N ALA A 258 -8.51 3.16 -6.09
CA ALA A 258 -7.79 3.51 -4.86
C ALA A 258 -7.27 4.96 -4.85
N GLU A 259 -6.82 5.47 -5.99
CA GLU A 259 -6.39 6.87 -6.15
C GLU A 259 -7.57 7.81 -6.00
N ILE A 260 -8.69 7.52 -6.67
CA ILE A 260 -9.94 8.28 -6.57
C ILE A 260 -10.38 8.41 -5.11
N ILE A 261 -10.45 7.29 -4.38
CA ILE A 261 -10.87 7.25 -2.98
C ILE A 261 -9.93 8.08 -2.10
N VAL A 262 -8.61 7.92 -2.27
CA VAL A 262 -7.65 8.62 -1.42
C VAL A 262 -7.57 10.11 -1.74
N GLU A 263 -7.67 10.51 -3.01
CA GLU A 263 -7.78 11.92 -3.40
C GLU A 263 -9.03 12.58 -2.80
N GLU A 264 -10.19 11.90 -2.87
CA GLU A 264 -11.43 12.38 -2.24
C GLU A 264 -11.24 12.60 -0.73
N MET A 265 -10.55 11.67 -0.05
CA MET A 265 -10.35 11.73 1.40
C MET A 265 -9.26 12.71 1.83
N LYS A 266 -8.23 12.95 1.00
CA LYS A 266 -7.13 13.90 1.30
C LYS A 266 -7.62 15.33 1.52
N THR A 267 -8.82 15.65 1.06
CA THR A 267 -9.49 16.94 1.34
C THR A 267 -9.70 17.20 2.83
N SER A 268 -9.65 16.16 3.68
CA SER A 268 -9.83 16.32 5.13
C SER A 268 -9.11 15.21 5.89
N GLU A 269 -8.24 15.58 6.84
CA GLU A 269 -7.59 14.61 7.73
C GLU A 269 -8.63 13.76 8.49
N ARG A 270 -9.80 14.32 8.81
CA ARG A 270 -10.91 13.61 9.44
C ARG A 270 -11.46 12.49 8.56
N LYS A 271 -11.64 12.73 7.25
CA LYS A 271 -12.09 11.69 6.32
C LYS A 271 -11.08 10.55 6.21
N LEU A 272 -9.79 10.86 6.12
CA LEU A 272 -8.72 9.85 6.14
C LEU A 272 -8.70 9.06 7.46
N ALA A 273 -8.87 9.73 8.60
CA ALA A 273 -8.93 9.07 9.90
C ALA A 273 -10.13 8.13 10.00
N GLU A 274 -11.32 8.56 9.57
CA GLU A 274 -12.51 7.72 9.53
C GLU A 274 -12.36 6.54 8.56
N PHE A 275 -11.65 6.72 7.44
CA PHE A 275 -11.35 5.62 6.52
C PHE A 275 -10.42 4.58 7.14
N VAL A 276 -9.41 4.99 7.91
CA VAL A 276 -8.59 4.05 8.69
C VAL A 276 -9.45 3.30 9.72
N LYS A 277 -10.31 4.01 10.45
CA LYS A 277 -11.22 3.40 11.44
C LYS A 277 -12.20 2.43 10.77
N TYR A 278 -12.69 2.75 9.59
CA TYR A 278 -13.54 1.88 8.79
C TYR A 278 -12.86 0.53 8.51
N TRP A 279 -11.60 0.54 8.06
CA TRP A 279 -10.84 -0.70 7.84
C TRP A 279 -10.56 -1.48 9.13
N ARG A 280 -10.31 -0.78 10.25
CA ARG A 280 -10.16 -1.42 11.56
C ARG A 280 -11.46 -2.11 12.00
N ARG A 281 -12.62 -1.46 11.82
CA ARG A 281 -13.94 -2.06 12.10
C ARG A 281 -14.22 -3.25 11.19
N PHE A 282 -14.02 -3.08 9.89
CA PHE A 282 -14.17 -4.16 8.90
C PHE A 282 -13.36 -5.39 9.30
N PHE A 283 -12.08 -5.21 9.69
CA PHE A 283 -11.25 -6.31 10.16
C PHE A 283 -11.84 -7.03 11.38
N LEU A 284 -12.33 -6.29 12.39
CA LEU A 284 -13.00 -6.91 13.53
C LEU A 284 -14.23 -7.72 13.11
N ASP A 285 -15.06 -7.16 12.23
CA ASP A 285 -16.32 -7.76 11.80
C ASP A 285 -16.09 -9.05 11.00
N VAL A 286 -15.12 -9.03 10.08
CA VAL A 286 -14.88 -10.16 9.18
C VAL A 286 -13.89 -11.18 9.74
N ALA A 287 -12.89 -10.76 10.51
CA ALA A 287 -11.84 -11.64 11.00
C ALA A 287 -12.12 -12.16 12.42
N LYS A 288 -12.97 -11.46 13.20
CA LYS A 288 -13.36 -11.82 14.58
C LYS A 288 -12.17 -12.27 15.44
N PRO A 289 -11.16 -11.39 15.61
CA PRO A 289 -9.92 -11.79 16.24
C PRO A 289 -10.12 -12.15 17.71
N LYS A 290 -9.53 -13.27 18.13
CA LYS A 290 -9.56 -13.74 19.53
C LYS A 290 -8.50 -13.10 20.41
N ASN A 291 -7.39 -12.66 19.82
CA ASN A 291 -6.23 -12.22 20.58
C ASN A 291 -5.46 -11.09 19.89
N LEU A 292 -5.98 -9.87 20.01
CA LEU A 292 -5.30 -8.67 19.55
C LEU A 292 -4.25 -8.19 20.57
N PRO A 293 -3.19 -7.49 20.12
CA PRO A 293 -2.27 -6.84 21.03
C PRO A 293 -3.01 -5.94 22.02
N ALA A 294 -2.59 -5.96 23.29
CA ALA A 294 -3.16 -5.07 24.30
C ALA A 294 -3.08 -3.60 23.86
N GLY A 295 -4.12 -2.82 24.12
CA GLY A 295 -4.19 -1.42 23.66
C GLY A 295 -4.56 -1.26 22.18
N TRP A 296 -4.66 -2.35 21.40
CA TRP A 296 -5.19 -2.26 20.04
C TRP A 296 -6.65 -1.85 20.07
N GLY A 297 -7.00 -0.77 19.36
CA GLY A 297 -8.37 -0.34 19.22
C GLY A 297 -8.64 0.36 17.89
N VAL A 298 -9.92 0.40 17.52
CA VAL A 298 -10.41 1.13 16.34
C VAL A 298 -10.07 2.62 16.46
N ASN A 299 -10.28 3.20 17.65
CA ASN A 299 -10.15 4.62 17.90
C ASN A 299 -8.74 5.07 18.31
N SER A 300 -7.75 4.17 18.28
CA SER A 300 -6.34 4.53 18.50
C SER A 300 -5.88 5.57 17.48
N LYS A 301 -4.80 6.30 17.81
CA LYS A 301 -4.27 7.33 16.92
C LYS A 301 -3.98 6.80 15.51
N VAL A 302 -4.16 7.69 14.54
CA VAL A 302 -3.89 7.43 13.11
C VAL A 302 -2.72 8.26 12.58
N THR A 303 -2.33 9.31 13.32
CA THR A 303 -1.16 10.18 13.10
C THR A 303 -0.23 10.13 14.32
N LEU A 304 1.02 10.59 14.17
CA LEU A 304 2.03 10.57 15.23
C LEU A 304 1.69 11.47 16.43
N ASP A 305 1.18 12.67 16.15
CA ASP A 305 0.76 13.63 17.19
C ASP A 305 -0.64 13.30 17.74
N GLY A 306 -1.40 12.45 17.04
CA GLY A 306 -2.78 12.13 17.38
C GLY A 306 -3.74 13.30 17.14
N ILE A 307 -3.25 14.39 16.54
CA ILE A 307 -4.03 15.57 16.21
C ILE A 307 -4.57 15.38 14.80
N ILE A 308 -5.88 15.51 14.67
CA ILE A 308 -6.58 15.60 13.40
C ILE A 308 -6.94 17.07 13.23
N ARG A 309 -6.35 17.72 12.23
CA ARG A 309 -6.62 19.14 11.95
C ARG A 309 -7.93 19.23 11.18
N GLU A 310 -8.85 20.07 11.63
CA GLU A 310 -10.17 20.16 10.97
C GLU A 310 -10.12 20.96 9.65
N ASP A 311 -9.11 21.79 9.38
CA ASP A 311 -9.19 22.74 8.26
C ASP A 311 -7.88 22.98 7.47
N GLU A 312 -7.04 21.95 7.27
CA GLU A 312 -5.96 22.06 6.28
C GLU A 312 -6.29 21.20 5.07
N VAL A 313 -6.80 21.85 4.01
CA VAL A 313 -6.71 21.29 2.65
C VAL A 313 -5.23 21.01 2.42
N VAL A 314 -4.85 19.73 2.42
CA VAL A 314 -3.51 19.33 1.98
C VAL A 314 -3.51 19.51 0.47
N VAL A 315 -3.16 20.71 0.02
CA VAL A 315 -2.79 20.99 -1.38
C VAL A 315 -1.52 20.22 -1.71
#